data_AF-A0A1G6YCD8-F1
#
_entry.id   AF-A0A1G6YCD8-F1
#
_cell.length_a   1.000
_cell.length_b   1.000
_cell.length_c   1.000
_cell.angle_alpha   90.00
_cell.angle_beta   90.00
_cell.angle_gamma   90.00
#
_symmetry.space_group_name_H-M   'P 1'
#
loop_
_entity.id
_entity.type
_entity.pdbx_description
1 polymer ?
#
loop_
_entity_poly.entity_id
_entity_poly.type
_entity_poly.pdbx_seq_one_letter_code
_entity_poly.pdbx_strand_id
1 'polypeptide(L)'
;MRKSLKLAVLSLFLGIQFSCAQQIVINKPSDTRLLEVNKKEFIGKPLSYLLSVIKVPIKSVLAVPNKNKNEINMLYFRYITYDEYRRVWTKSSIEEGPTQLVVKFNQNWNMEGKLCKPIENPQCAEWLPEDEKNLGGLIVYDIYVRGKD
;
A
#
# COMPACT_ATOMS: atom_id res chain seq x y z
N MET A 1 18.66 -56.62 10.22
CA MET A 1 17.83 -55.55 10.82
C MET A 1 18.54 -54.21 11.04
N ARG A 2 19.83 -54.14 11.38
CA ARG A 2 20.55 -52.87 11.64
C ARG A 2 20.74 -51.92 10.44
N LYS A 3 20.73 -52.43 9.19
CA LYS A 3 20.93 -51.60 7.98
C LYS A 3 19.65 -50.92 7.50
N SER A 4 18.49 -51.55 7.73
CA SER A 4 17.17 -51.05 7.33
C SER A 4 16.73 -49.84 8.16
N LEU A 5 17.13 -49.79 9.43
CA LEU A 5 16.81 -48.68 10.34
C LEU A 5 17.59 -47.40 10.00
N LYS A 6 18.79 -47.52 9.42
CA LYS A 6 19.60 -46.36 9.01
C LYS A 6 19.02 -45.64 7.78
N LEU A 7 18.32 -46.37 6.91
CA LEU A 7 17.69 -45.77 5.72
C LEU A 7 16.43 -44.96 6.07
N ALA A 8 15.67 -45.37 7.08
CA ALA A 8 14.43 -44.71 7.49
C ALA A 8 14.66 -43.36 8.20
N VAL A 9 15.83 -43.17 8.82
CA VAL A 9 16.20 -41.91 9.49
C VAL A 9 16.70 -40.86 8.48
N LEU A 10 17.27 -41.29 7.34
CA LEU A 10 17.82 -40.37 6.33
C LEU A 10 16.72 -39.70 5.47
N SER A 11 15.56 -40.34 5.33
CA SER A 11 14.42 -39.82 4.57
C SER A 11 13.53 -38.86 5.37
N LEU A 12 13.68 -38.75 6.69
CA LEU A 12 12.90 -37.81 7.51
C LEU A 12 13.37 -36.34 7.40
N PHE A 13 14.56 -36.08 6.83
CA PHE A 13 15.15 -34.74 6.76
C PHE A 13 14.99 -34.00 5.42
N LEU A 14 14.40 -34.64 4.39
CA LEU A 14 14.25 -34.06 3.04
C LEU A 14 12.95 -33.26 2.84
N GLY A 15 12.14 -33.10 3.88
CA GLY A 15 10.84 -32.42 3.83
C GLY A 15 10.86 -30.94 4.25
N ILE A 16 12.02 -30.28 4.31
CA ILE A 16 12.05 -28.82 4.50
C ILE A 16 11.61 -28.20 3.18
N GLN A 17 10.29 -28.09 3.02
CA GLN A 17 9.65 -27.26 2.02
C GLN A 17 10.18 -25.84 2.26
N PHE A 18 11.19 -25.44 1.49
CA PHE A 18 11.56 -24.04 1.36
C PHE A 18 10.36 -23.35 0.72
N SER A 19 9.39 -22.97 1.54
CA SER A 19 8.45 -21.92 1.19
C SER A 19 9.31 -20.66 1.13
N CYS A 20 9.93 -20.45 -0.03
CA CYS A 20 10.57 -19.19 -0.34
C CYS A 20 9.40 -18.19 -0.40
N ALA A 21 9.02 -17.64 0.75
CA ALA A 21 8.11 -16.52 0.81
C ALA A 21 8.79 -15.42 0.01
N GLN A 22 8.36 -15.25 -1.23
CA GLN A 22 8.90 -14.24 -2.12
C GLN A 22 8.66 -12.90 -1.43
N GLN A 23 9.74 -12.26 -1.01
CA GLN A 23 9.64 -10.97 -0.34
C GLN A 23 8.97 -9.99 -1.31
N ILE A 24 7.80 -9.48 -0.93
CA ILE A 24 7.08 -8.52 -1.74
C ILE A 24 7.89 -7.23 -1.75
N VAL A 25 8.27 -6.78 -2.94
CA VAL A 25 9.00 -5.52 -3.15
C VAL A 25 8.43 -4.85 -4.40
N ILE A 26 8.05 -3.58 -4.28
CA ILE A 26 7.43 -2.80 -5.35
C ILE A 26 8.50 -1.90 -5.96
N ASN A 27 9.00 -2.25 -7.14
CA ASN A 27 10.10 -1.55 -7.80
C ASN A 27 9.62 -0.56 -8.87
N LYS A 28 8.40 -0.74 -9.36
CA LYS A 28 7.74 0.15 -10.32
C LYS A 28 6.24 0.27 -10.00
N PRO A 29 5.54 1.33 -10.47
CA PRO A 29 4.11 1.52 -10.21
C PRO A 29 3.25 0.30 -10.57
N SER A 30 3.60 -0.45 -11.61
CA SER A 30 2.84 -1.64 -12.02
C SER A 30 2.89 -2.79 -11.01
N ASP A 31 3.94 -2.84 -10.19
CA ASP A 31 4.10 -3.90 -9.20
C ASP A 31 3.11 -3.74 -8.04
N THR A 32 2.49 -2.57 -7.87
CA THR A 32 1.60 -2.26 -6.74
C THR A 32 0.45 -3.25 -6.60
N ARG A 33 -0.01 -3.86 -7.71
CA ARG A 33 -1.03 -4.92 -7.69
C ARG A 33 -0.60 -6.16 -6.89
N LEU A 34 0.70 -6.42 -6.74
CA LEU A 34 1.22 -7.47 -5.87
C LEU A 34 0.84 -7.24 -4.41
N LEU A 35 0.69 -5.99 -3.97
CA LEU A 35 0.24 -5.68 -2.61
C LEU A 35 -1.20 -6.15 -2.41
N GLU A 36 -2.10 -5.90 -3.37
CA GLU A 36 -3.50 -6.31 -3.27
C GLU A 36 -3.67 -7.83 -3.30
N VAL A 37 -2.95 -8.52 -4.20
CA VAL A 37 -2.94 -10.00 -4.27
C VAL A 37 -2.51 -10.61 -2.94
N ASN A 38 -1.54 -9.99 -2.27
CA ASN A 38 -0.97 -10.50 -1.02
C ASN A 38 -1.41 -9.69 0.21
N LYS A 39 -2.58 -9.05 0.15
CA LYS A 39 -2.99 -8.08 1.19
C LYS A 39 -3.04 -8.62 2.61
N LYS A 40 -3.23 -9.93 2.76
CA LYS A 40 -3.20 -10.62 4.06
C LYS A 40 -1.87 -10.42 4.81
N GLU A 41 -0.77 -10.16 4.12
CA GLU A 41 0.53 -9.89 4.75
C GLU A 41 0.62 -8.52 5.43
N PHE A 42 -0.25 -7.58 5.04
CA PHE A 42 -0.22 -6.18 5.47
C PHE A 42 -1.38 -5.80 6.39
N ILE A 43 -2.52 -6.49 6.27
CA ILE A 43 -3.69 -6.22 7.14
C ILE A 43 -3.32 -6.45 8.62
N GLY A 44 -3.72 -5.51 9.47
CA GLY A 44 -3.43 -5.50 10.90
C GLY A 44 -2.03 -4.98 11.25
N LYS A 45 -1.20 -4.65 10.26
CA LYS A 45 0.14 -4.10 10.47
C LYS A 45 0.16 -2.57 10.33
N PRO A 46 1.20 -1.90 10.88
CA PRO A 46 1.39 -0.47 10.69
C PRO A 46 1.60 -0.10 9.21
N LEU A 47 1.18 1.10 8.83
CA LEU A 47 1.38 1.67 7.50
C LEU A 47 2.87 1.70 7.13
N SER A 48 3.77 2.00 8.07
CA SER A 48 5.21 1.99 7.83
C SER A 48 5.73 0.63 7.35
N TYR A 49 5.14 -0.49 7.81
CA TYR A 49 5.48 -1.83 7.32
C TYR A 49 5.10 -1.98 5.84
N LEU A 50 3.91 -1.53 5.46
CA LEU A 50 3.46 -1.51 4.06
C LEU A 50 4.32 -0.58 3.18
N LEU A 51 4.67 0.60 3.67
CA LEU A 51 5.51 1.55 2.93
C LEU A 51 6.94 1.03 2.76
N SER A 52 7.46 0.24 3.71
CA SER A 52 8.83 -0.29 3.65
C SER A 52 9.09 -1.20 2.44
N VAL A 53 8.06 -1.83 1.89
CA VAL A 53 8.16 -2.68 0.70
C VAL A 53 8.05 -1.90 -0.61
N ILE A 54 7.69 -0.61 -0.55
CA ILE A 54 7.54 0.27 -1.72
C ILE A 54 8.85 1.01 -1.95
N LYS A 55 9.54 0.68 -3.06
CA LYS A 55 10.82 1.32 -3.44
C LYS A 55 10.66 2.43 -4.47
N VAL A 56 9.54 2.43 -5.18
CA VAL A 56 9.15 3.53 -6.06
C VAL A 56 8.69 4.74 -5.24
N PRO A 57 9.14 5.97 -5.53
CA PRO A 57 8.72 7.15 -4.80
C PRO A 57 7.20 7.39 -4.89
N ILE A 58 6.57 7.54 -3.73
CA ILE A 58 5.23 8.12 -3.63
C ILE A 58 5.39 9.63 -3.77
N LYS A 59 4.71 10.23 -4.74
CA LYS A 59 4.84 11.66 -5.06
C LYS A 59 3.65 12.48 -4.58
N SER A 60 2.49 11.86 -4.45
CA SER A 60 1.32 12.55 -3.90
C SER A 60 0.37 11.61 -3.16
N VAL A 61 -0.42 12.20 -2.28
CA VAL A 61 -1.42 11.54 -1.45
C VAL A 61 -2.78 12.26 -1.55
N LEU A 62 -3.87 11.52 -1.39
CA LEU A 62 -5.19 12.08 -1.15
C LEU A 62 -5.85 11.35 0.01
N ALA A 63 -6.27 12.11 1.02
CA ALA A 63 -7.09 11.63 2.11
C ALA A 63 -8.57 11.72 1.74
N VAL A 64 -9.32 10.61 1.89
CA VAL A 64 -10.73 10.53 1.47
C VAL A 64 -11.58 9.89 2.58
N PRO A 65 -12.79 10.40 2.85
CA PRO A 65 -13.74 9.72 3.70
C PRO A 65 -14.30 8.44 3.07
N ASN A 66 -14.72 7.48 3.89
CA ASN A 66 -15.53 6.33 3.43
C ASN A 66 -17.02 6.68 3.54
N LYS A 67 -17.84 5.79 4.12
CA LYS A 67 -19.30 5.97 4.21
C LYS A 67 -19.71 7.18 5.04
N ASN A 68 -18.91 7.55 6.05
CA ASN A 68 -19.10 8.76 6.82
C ASN A 68 -18.29 9.91 6.19
N LYS A 69 -18.99 10.88 5.59
CA LYS A 69 -18.38 12.03 4.92
C LYS A 69 -17.55 12.94 5.83
N ASN A 70 -17.68 12.81 7.15
CA ASN A 70 -16.96 13.61 8.13
C ASN A 70 -15.71 12.90 8.69
N GLU A 71 -15.44 11.67 8.24
CA GLU A 71 -14.38 10.82 8.79
C GLU A 71 -13.46 10.30 7.68
N ILE A 72 -12.21 10.73 7.72
CA ILE A 72 -11.15 10.22 6.85
C ILE A 72 -10.69 8.88 7.39
N ASN A 73 -10.72 7.86 6.54
CA ASN A 73 -10.21 6.53 6.85
C ASN A 73 -9.52 5.87 5.63
N MET A 74 -9.25 6.65 4.58
CA MET A 74 -8.56 6.17 3.38
C MET A 74 -7.48 7.16 2.91
N LEU A 75 -6.34 6.62 2.50
CA LEU A 75 -5.28 7.31 1.80
C LEU A 75 -5.11 6.71 0.40
N TYR A 76 -5.03 7.57 -0.61
CA TYR A 76 -4.70 7.21 -1.99
C TYR A 76 -3.27 7.67 -2.24
N PHE A 77 -2.34 6.73 -2.32
CA PHE A 77 -0.96 6.99 -2.68
C PHE A 77 -0.77 6.93 -4.18
N ARG A 78 -0.06 7.92 -4.73
CA ARG A 78 0.19 8.06 -6.16
C ARG A 78 1.68 8.17 -6.44
N TYR A 79 2.12 7.55 -7.52
CA TYR A 79 3.50 7.60 -8.00
C TYR A 79 3.79 8.80 -8.92
N ILE A 80 2.78 9.66 -9.10
CA ILE A 80 2.83 10.90 -9.87
C ILE A 80 2.44 12.09 -8.98
N THR A 81 2.85 13.29 -9.37
CA THR A 81 2.51 14.52 -8.64
C THR A 81 1.03 14.84 -8.77
N TYR A 82 0.53 15.72 -7.89
CA TYR A 82 -0.86 16.19 -7.97
C TYR A 82 -1.16 16.91 -9.30
N ASP A 83 -0.21 17.68 -9.81
CA ASP A 83 -0.35 18.38 -11.09
C ASP A 83 -0.38 17.43 -12.28
N GLU A 84 0.49 16.41 -12.29
CA GLU A 84 0.46 15.34 -13.29
C GLU A 84 -0.91 14.63 -13.25
N TYR A 85 -1.39 14.28 -12.05
CA TYR A 85 -2.68 13.64 -11.84
C TYR A 85 -3.84 14.46 -12.40
N ARG A 86 -3.88 15.78 -12.13
CA ARG A 86 -4.93 16.67 -12.64
C ARG A 86 -5.01 16.71 -14.17
N ARG A 87 -3.89 16.58 -14.87
CA ARG A 87 -3.82 16.64 -16.34
C ARG A 87 -4.34 15.36 -17.01
N VAL A 88 -4.20 14.22 -16.32
CA VAL A 88 -4.61 12.91 -16.85
C VAL A 88 -6.00 12.50 -16.36
N TRP A 89 -6.40 12.90 -15.16
CA TRP A 89 -7.70 12.57 -14.57
C TRP A 89 -8.89 13.07 -15.39
N THR A 90 -8.75 14.20 -16.08
CA THR A 90 -9.81 14.74 -16.93
C THR A 90 -9.98 14.01 -18.26
N LYS A 91 -9.03 13.14 -18.63
CA LYS A 91 -8.99 12.44 -19.92
C LYS A 91 -9.35 10.96 -19.83
N SER A 92 -9.33 10.39 -18.64
CA SER A 92 -9.41 8.95 -18.42
C SER A 92 -10.52 8.63 -17.42
N SER A 93 -11.21 7.51 -17.60
CA SER A 93 -12.05 6.96 -16.53
C SER A 93 -11.20 6.65 -15.28
N ILE A 94 -11.84 6.53 -14.11
CA ILE A 94 -11.17 6.21 -12.83
C ILE A 94 -10.29 4.95 -12.95
N GLU A 95 -10.67 4.00 -13.80
CA GLU A 95 -9.96 2.75 -14.03
C GLU A 95 -8.83 2.84 -15.07
N GLU A 96 -8.84 3.88 -15.91
CA GLU A 96 -7.80 4.18 -16.90
C GLU A 96 -6.82 5.25 -16.42
N GLY A 97 -7.06 5.79 -15.22
CA GLY A 97 -6.14 6.70 -14.57
C GLY A 97 -4.83 6.01 -14.16
N PRO A 98 -3.84 6.80 -13.74
CA PRO A 98 -2.54 6.29 -13.27
C PRO A 98 -2.73 5.34 -12.08
N THR A 99 -1.84 4.36 -11.94
CA THR A 99 -1.86 3.41 -10.82
C THR A 99 -1.79 4.12 -9.45
N GLN A 100 -2.73 3.77 -8.57
CA GLN A 100 -2.84 4.29 -7.20
C GLN A 100 -2.99 3.14 -6.21
N LEU A 101 -2.23 3.18 -5.11
CA LEU A 101 -2.46 2.31 -3.96
C LEU A 101 -3.48 2.98 -3.04
N VAL A 102 -4.59 2.30 -2.77
CA VAL A 102 -5.56 2.76 -1.78
C VAL A 102 -5.41 1.95 -0.51
N VAL A 103 -5.19 2.66 0.60
CA VAL A 103 -5.07 2.09 1.93
C VAL A 103 -6.24 2.54 2.78
N LYS A 104 -7.01 1.59 3.32
CA LYS A 104 -8.01 1.85 4.35
C LYS A 104 -7.41 1.56 5.71
N PHE A 105 -7.74 2.37 6.69
CA PHE A 105 -7.31 2.20 8.08
C PHE A 105 -8.53 2.13 9.01
N ASN A 106 -8.35 1.56 10.19
CA ASN A 106 -9.45 1.38 11.15
C ASN A 106 -9.71 2.64 12.00
N GLN A 107 -8.80 3.62 11.94
CA GLN A 107 -8.94 4.90 12.60
C GLN A 107 -9.73 5.87 11.72
N ASN A 108 -10.69 6.56 12.31
CA ASN A 108 -11.45 7.61 11.64
C ASN A 108 -10.92 8.96 12.12
N TRP A 109 -10.35 9.76 11.23
CA TRP A 109 -9.97 11.14 11.54
C TRP A 109 -11.11 12.08 11.24
N ASN A 110 -11.46 12.92 12.21
CA ASN A 110 -12.47 13.94 12.00
C ASN A 110 -11.96 15.01 11.01
N MET A 111 -12.81 15.43 10.07
CA MET A 111 -12.52 16.49 9.11
C MET A 111 -12.67 17.90 9.69
N GLU A 112 -12.58 18.06 11.00
CA GLU A 112 -12.67 19.36 11.67
C GLU A 112 -11.45 20.24 11.41
N GLY A 113 -11.69 21.54 11.26
CA GLY A 113 -10.64 22.55 11.09
C GLY A 113 -10.39 23.01 9.66
N LYS A 114 -9.30 23.76 9.47
CA LYS A 114 -8.88 24.24 8.15
C LYS A 114 -8.19 23.11 7.39
N LEU A 115 -8.89 22.54 6.43
CA LEU A 115 -8.32 21.56 5.51
C LEU A 115 -7.46 22.27 4.47
N CYS A 116 -6.26 21.76 4.24
CA CYS A 116 -5.50 22.24 3.10
C CYS A 116 -6.07 21.68 1.80
N LYS A 117 -6.24 22.56 0.81
CA LYS A 117 -6.81 22.20 -0.49
C LYS A 117 -5.71 22.22 -1.56
N PRO A 118 -5.43 21.08 -2.21
CA PRO A 118 -4.40 21.00 -3.25
C PRO A 118 -4.61 21.94 -4.45
N ILE A 119 -5.85 22.37 -4.70
CA ILE A 119 -6.17 23.36 -5.75
C ILE A 119 -5.60 24.75 -5.40
N GLU A 120 -5.60 25.10 -4.12
CA GLU A 120 -5.11 26.40 -3.60
C GLU A 120 -3.62 26.31 -3.23
N ASN A 121 -3.17 25.16 -2.72
CA ASN A 121 -1.78 24.87 -2.40
C ASN A 121 -1.41 23.41 -2.79
N PRO A 122 -0.77 23.18 -3.95
CA PRO A 122 -0.42 21.84 -4.43
C PRO A 122 0.46 21.03 -3.46
N GLN A 123 1.27 21.69 -2.63
CA GLN A 123 2.13 21.03 -1.64
C GLN A 123 1.35 20.21 -0.63
N CYS A 124 0.07 20.52 -0.43
CA CYS A 124 -0.79 19.79 0.49
C CYS A 124 -1.22 18.40 -0.01
N ALA A 125 -0.90 18.07 -1.26
CA ALA A 125 -1.02 16.72 -1.77
C ALA A 125 0.35 16.03 -1.90
N GLU A 126 1.48 16.68 -1.60
CA GLU A 126 2.79 16.03 -1.65
C GLU A 126 2.90 15.02 -0.50
N TRP A 127 3.58 13.91 -0.77
CA TRP A 127 3.93 12.94 0.27
C TRP A 127 5.35 13.23 0.75
N LEU A 128 5.49 13.63 2.00
CA LEU A 128 6.76 14.03 2.59
C LEU A 128 7.26 12.97 3.60
N PRO A 129 8.58 12.90 3.86
CA PRO A 129 9.13 12.02 4.90
C PRO A 129 8.48 12.23 6.28
N GLU A 130 8.08 13.46 6.60
CA GLU A 130 7.38 13.80 7.83
C GLU A 130 5.99 13.13 7.90
N ASP A 131 5.29 13.00 6.77
CA ASP A 131 4.00 12.31 6.72
C ASP A 131 4.16 10.83 7.04
N GLU A 132 5.20 10.19 6.49
CA GLU A 132 5.50 8.79 6.80
C GLU A 132 5.80 8.59 8.30
N LYS A 133 6.54 9.52 8.90
CA LYS A 133 6.81 9.50 10.34
C LYS A 133 5.53 9.65 11.17
N ASN A 134 4.66 10.60 10.79
CA ASN A 134 3.46 10.94 11.55
C ASN A 134 2.34 9.90 11.38
N LEU A 135 2.25 9.29 10.20
CA LEU A 135 1.16 8.40 9.80
C LEU A 135 1.56 6.93 9.77
N GLY A 136 2.85 6.61 9.89
CA GLY A 136 3.38 5.25 9.82
C GLY A 136 2.77 4.28 10.85
N GLY A 137 2.25 4.78 11.96
CA GLY A 137 1.59 3.99 12.99
C GLY A 137 0.14 3.59 12.68
N LEU A 138 -0.46 4.08 11.60
CA LEU A 138 -1.83 3.73 11.22
C LEU A 138 -1.95 2.24 10.94
N ILE A 139 -3.05 1.62 11.37
CA ILE A 139 -3.24 0.19 11.19
C ILE A 139 -3.97 -0.05 9.89
N VAL A 140 -3.32 -0.79 8.98
CA VAL A 140 -3.89 -1.15 7.68
C VAL A 140 -5.05 -2.10 7.91
N TYR A 141 -6.25 -1.68 7.48
CA TYR A 141 -7.48 -2.47 7.54
C TYR A 141 -7.74 -3.22 6.23
N ASP A 142 -7.51 -2.55 5.10
CA ASP A 142 -7.70 -3.11 3.76
C ASP A 142 -6.81 -2.34 2.78
N ILE A 143 -6.45 -2.99 1.67
CA ILE A 143 -5.74 -2.36 0.57
C ILE A 143 -6.31 -2.85 -0.76
N TYR A 144 -6.31 -1.97 -1.74
CA TYR A 144 -6.68 -2.28 -3.11
C TYR A 144 -6.02 -1.30 -4.07
N VAL A 145 -5.90 -1.67 -5.34
CA VAL A 145 -5.24 -0.86 -6.36
C VAL A 145 -6.28 -0.32 -7.34
N ARG A 146 -6.10 0.93 -7.77
CA ARG A 146 -6.87 1.55 -8.85
C ARG A 146 -5.97 1.96 -10.00
N GLY A 147 -6.57 2.15 -11.17
CA GLY A 147 -5.90 2.60 -12.37
C GLY A 147 -5.22 1.49 -13.15
N LYS A 148 -4.57 1.90 -14.23
CA LYS A 148 -3.76 1.08 -15.12
C LYS A 148 -2.36 1.69 -15.22
N ASP A 149 -1.42 0.80 -15.54
CA ASP A 149 0.00 1.09 -15.69
C ASP A 149 0.28 2.12 -16.78
#